data_AF-A0A3C0IMS3-F1
#
_entry.id   AF-A0A3C0IMS3-F1
#
_cell.length_a   1.000
_cell.length_b   1.000
_cell.length_c   1.000
_cell.angle_alpha   90.00
_cell.angle_beta   90.00
_cell.angle_gamma   90.00
#
_symmetry.space_group_name_H-M   'P 1'
#
loop_
_entity.id
_entity.type
_entity.pdbx_description
1 polymer ?
#
loop_
_entity_poly.entity_id
_entity_poly.type
_entity_poly.pdbx_seq_one_letter_code
_entity_poly.pdbx_strand_id
1 'polypeptide(L)' 'DTIGMIAIDQMGNLSGSCTTSGMGFKMRGRLGDSPIIGAGLYVDNEVG' A
#
# COMPACT_ATOMS: atom_id res chain seq x y z
N ASP A 1 -7.03 1.47 11.19
CA ASP A 1 -7.75 2.02 10.03
C ASP A 1 -6.99 1.75 8.74
N THR A 2 -5.67 1.95 8.73
CA THR A 2 -4.82 1.51 7.62
C THR A 2 -4.50 0.02 7.72
N ILE A 3 -4.62 -0.70 6.60
CA ILE A 3 -4.12 -2.06 6.41
C ILE A 3 -3.15 -2.06 5.24
N GLY A 4 -1.93 -2.56 5.51
CA GLY A 4 -0.97 -2.95 4.49
C GLY A 4 -0.82 -4.48 4.52
N MET A 5 -0.79 -5.10 3.35
CA MET A 5 -0.59 -6.53 3.19
C MET A 5 0.43 -6.76 2.08
N ILE A 6 1.30 -7.73 2.29
CA ILE A 6 2.29 -8.19 1.30
C ILE A 6 2.24 -9.71 1.31
N ALA A 7 2.33 -10.33 0.14
CA ALA A 7 2.30 -11.77 -0.02
C ALA A 7 3.24 -12.21 -1.14
N ILE A 8 3.68 -13.46 -1.04
CA ILE A 8 4.40 -14.17 -2.10
C ILE A 8 3.58 -15.40 -2.49
N ASP A 9 3.39 -15.61 -3.78
CA ASP A 9 2.72 -16.81 -4.29
C ASP A 9 3.69 -18.01 -4.43
N GLN A 10 3.16 -19.17 -4.82
CA GLN A 10 3.95 -20.39 -5.00
C GLN A 10 4.90 -20.33 -6.23
N MET A 11 4.68 -19.38 -7.14
CA MET A 11 5.55 -19.13 -8.28
C MET A 11 6.69 -18.15 -7.93
N GLY A 12 6.70 -17.62 -6.70
CA GLY A 12 7.67 -16.64 -6.24
C GLY A 12 7.35 -15.21 -6.66
N ASN A 13 6.11 -14.91 -7.08
CA ASN A 13 5.71 -13.54 -7.37
C ASN A 13 5.29 -12.81 -6.10
N LEU A 14 5.84 -11.62 -5.91
CA LEU A 14 5.51 -10.71 -4.83
C LEU A 14 4.33 -9.83 -5.22
N SER A 15 3.47 -9.54 -4.26
CA SER A 15 2.32 -8.63 -4.43
C SER A 15 1.99 -7.97 -3.11
N GLY A 16 1.42 -6.77 -3.18
CA GLY A 16 1.00 -6.04 -1.99
C GLY A 16 -0.29 -5.27 -2.20
N SER A 17 -0.93 -4.91 -1.10
CA SER A 17 -2.05 -3.97 -1.07
C SER A 17 -1.93 -3.03 0.13
N CYS A 18 -2.34 -1.78 -0.04
CA CYS A 18 -2.38 -0.79 1.03
C CYS A 18 -3.70 -0.01 0.94
N THR A 19 -4.44 0.06 2.03
CA THR A 19 -5.75 0.74 2.09
C THR A 19 -5.95 1.43 3.43
N THR A 20 -6.66 2.55 3.41
CA THR A 20 -6.94 3.36 4.61
C THR A 20 -8.16 4.24 4.39
N SER A 21 -8.89 4.55 5.47
CA SER A 21 -9.82 5.68 5.47
C SER A 21 -9.09 7.04 5.47
N GLY A 22 -7.79 7.05 5.77
CA GLY A 22 -6.94 8.23 5.90
C GLY A 22 -6.88 8.76 7.33
N MET A 23 -6.35 9.97 7.50
CA MET A 23 -6.29 10.63 8.81
C MET A 23 -7.69 11.09 9.24
N GLY A 24 -8.03 10.89 10.52
CA GLY A 24 -9.27 11.43 11.11
C GLY A 24 -9.35 12.95 10.97
N PHE A 25 -10.56 13.47 10.69
CA PHE A 25 -10.83 14.91 10.50
C PHE A 25 -10.00 15.60 9.43
N LYS A 26 -9.49 14.84 8.45
CA LYS A 26 -8.74 15.40 7.31
C LYS A 26 -9.58 16.40 6.52
N MET A 27 -8.89 17.40 5.95
CA MET A 27 -9.50 18.31 4.98
C MET A 27 -10.12 17.51 3.82
N ARG A 28 -11.24 18.01 3.29
CA ARG A 28 -11.90 17.39 2.14
C ARG A 28 -10.92 17.32 0.97
N GLY A 29 -10.80 16.13 0.37
CA GLY A 29 -9.88 15.88 -0.74
C GLY A 29 -8.45 15.53 -0.31
N ARG A 30 -8.12 15.50 0.99
CA ARG A 30 -6.79 15.07 1.44
C ARG A 30 -6.54 13.61 1.06
N LEU A 31 -5.49 13.39 0.28
CA LEU A 31 -4.92 12.09 -0.06
C LEU A 31 -3.74 11.77 0.88
N GLY A 32 -3.63 10.51 1.31
CA GLY A 32 -2.50 10.01 2.07
C GLY A 32 -1.50 9.27 1.18
N ASP A 33 -0.59 8.53 1.82
CA ASP A 33 0.42 7.69 1.18
C ASP A 33 -0.13 6.38 0.60
N SER A 34 -1.18 5.80 1.21
CA SER A 34 -1.68 4.46 0.83
C SER A 34 -2.00 4.25 -0.66
N PRO A 35 -2.56 5.23 -1.42
CA PRO A 35 -2.79 5.08 -2.87
C PRO A 35 -1.61 5.56 -3.75
N ILE A 36 -0.45 5.89 -3.16
CA ILE A 36 0.72 6.41 -3.88
C ILE A 36 1.79 5.32 -3.94
N ILE A 37 2.05 4.80 -5.15
CA ILE A 37 3.11 3.83 -5.41
C ILE A 37 4.48 4.42 -5.02
N GLY A 38 5.28 3.67 -4.27
CA GLY A 38 6.58 4.12 -3.77
C GLY A 38 6.54 4.85 -2.43
N ALA A 39 5.36 5.30 -1.97
CA ALA A 39 5.19 5.92 -0.66
C ALA A 39 4.52 4.96 0.33
N GLY A 40 3.26 4.60 0.07
CA GLY A 40 2.50 3.70 0.93
C GLY A 40 2.76 2.22 0.65
N LEU A 41 3.15 1.90 -0.59
CA LEU A 41 3.52 0.54 -1.01
C LEU A 41 4.33 0.56 -2.31
N TYR A 42 5.33 -0.31 -2.38
CA TYR A 42 6.06 -0.66 -3.59
C TYR A 42 6.38 -2.15 -3.52
N VAL A 43 6.37 -2.82 -4.66
CA VAL A 43 6.72 -4.24 -4.78
C VAL A 43 7.50 -4.42 -6.07
N ASP A 44 8.66 -5.03 -5.97
CA ASP A 44 9.51 -5.36 -7.11
C ASP A 44 9.97 -6.81 -6.99
N ASN A 45 9.67 -7.64 -8.00
CA ASN A 45 9.95 -9.07 -7.93
C ASN A 45 11.44 -9.41 -7.93
N GLU A 46 12.31 -8.47 -8.30
CA GLU A 46 13.75 -8.65 -8.35
C GLU A 46 14.46 -8.16 -7.07
N VAL A 47 13.79 -7.35 -6.25
CA VAL A 47 14.36 -6.74 -5.03
C VAL A 47 13.62 -7.18 -3.76
N GLY A 48 12.28 -7.19 -3.79
CA GLY A 48 11.39 -7.35 -2.65
C GLY A 48 10.08 -6.58 -2.80
#